data_AF-A0A847XW20-F1
#
_entry.id   AF-A0A847XW20-F1
#
_cell.length_a   1.000
_cell.length_b   1.000
_cell.length_c   1.000
_cell.angle_alpha   90.00
_cell.angle_beta   90.00
_cell.angle_gamma   90.00
#
_symmetry.space_group_name_H-M   'P 1'
#
loop_
_entity.id
_entity.type
_entity.pdbx_description
1 polymer ?
#
loop_
_entity_poly.entity_id
_entity_poly.type
_entity_poly.pdbx_seq_one_letter_code
_entity_poly.pdbx_strand_id
1 'polypeptide(L)'
;MERVQNNLLSDTLNLMQLARETARIKGSQQQAEKLTPVVSQLKTLVSQQHETIAAQPSGILAQDDFQDLLSVEKKTGSDSLADARDRNQVILSMASGGMNDVDIARQMGMPRDEVRMVINLANTGSRRII
;
A
#
# COMPACT_ATOMS: atom_id res chain seq x y z
N MET A 1 -30.19 11.45 4.86
CA MET A 1 -29.18 12.51 5.10
C MET A 1 -27.81 11.98 5.52
N GLU A 2 -27.66 10.70 5.92
CA GLU A 2 -26.38 10.06 6.32
C GLU A 2 -25.29 10.02 5.21
N ARG A 3 -25.67 9.77 3.94
CA ARG A 3 -24.70 9.60 2.84
C ARG A 3 -23.87 10.84 2.52
N VAL A 4 -24.43 12.04 2.72
CA VAL A 4 -23.71 13.30 2.49
C VAL A 4 -22.60 13.50 3.51
N GLN A 5 -22.79 13.02 4.74
CA GLN A 5 -21.80 13.11 5.81
C GLN A 5 -20.64 12.13 5.59
N ASN A 6 -20.90 10.93 5.08
CA ASN A 6 -19.87 9.93 4.78
C ASN A 6 -18.93 10.38 3.65
N ASN A 7 -19.48 11.01 2.61
CA ASN A 7 -18.67 11.55 1.52
C ASN A 7 -17.81 12.73 2.01
N LEU A 8 -18.38 13.62 2.83
CA LEU A 8 -17.63 14.74 3.41
C LEU A 8 -16.48 14.28 4.32
N LEU A 9 -16.70 13.26 5.16
CA LEU A 9 -15.66 12.74 6.06
C LEU A 9 -14.52 12.04 5.29
N SER A 10 -14.86 11.34 4.21
CA SER A 10 -13.87 10.72 3.32
C SER A 10 -13.08 11.77 2.52
N ASP A 11 -13.77 12.79 2.01
CA ASP A 11 -13.15 13.89 1.26
C ASP A 11 -12.22 14.73 2.14
N THR A 12 -12.63 15.02 3.39
CA THR A 12 -11.77 15.73 4.36
C THR A 12 -10.55 14.92 4.77
N LEU A 13 -10.68 13.60 4.92
CA LEU A 13 -9.54 12.70 5.15
C LEU A 13 -8.56 12.75 3.97
N ASN A 14 -9.06 12.66 2.73
CA ASN A 14 -8.24 12.69 1.53
C ASN A 14 -7.52 14.04 1.36
N LEU A 15 -8.22 15.15 1.56
CA LEU A 15 -7.65 16.50 1.53
C LEU A 15 -6.56 16.69 2.60
N MET A 16 -6.76 16.18 3.81
CA MET A 16 -5.79 16.28 4.89
C MET A 16 -4.56 15.41 4.66
N GLN A 17 -4.72 14.22 4.07
CA GLN A 17 -3.60 13.37 3.66
C GLN A 17 -2.78 14.04 2.55
N LEU A 18 -3.45 14.61 1.55
CA LEU A 18 -2.82 15.37 0.48
C LEU A 18 -2.09 16.61 1.03
N ALA A 19 -2.71 17.35 1.97
CA ALA A 19 -2.08 18.49 2.63
C ALA A 19 -0.81 18.08 3.40
N ARG A 20 -0.83 16.92 4.06
CA ARG A 20 0.36 16.37 4.74
C ARG A 20 1.46 15.97 3.76
N GLU A 21 1.11 15.33 2.66
CA GLU A 21 2.06 14.90 1.63
C GLU A 21 2.69 16.11 0.92
N THR A 22 1.88 17.11 0.56
CA THR A 22 2.37 18.36 -0.02
C THR A 22 3.24 19.15 0.96
N ALA A 23 2.91 19.18 2.25
CA ALA A 23 3.77 19.79 3.27
C ALA A 23 5.11 19.05 3.40
N ARG A 24 5.15 17.71 3.31
CA ARG A 24 6.40 16.94 3.29
C ARG A 24 7.24 17.23 2.05
N ILE A 25 6.63 17.25 0.87
CA ILE A 25 7.31 17.53 -0.41
C ILE A 25 7.87 18.96 -0.42
N LYS A 26 7.13 19.93 0.13
CA LYS A 26 7.58 21.33 0.25
C LYS A 26 8.63 21.57 1.35
N GLY A 27 9.13 20.52 2.03
CA GLY A 27 10.13 20.63 3.08
C GLY A 27 9.60 21.13 4.43
N SER A 28 8.28 21.27 4.58
CA SER A 28 7.61 21.73 5.80
C SER A 28 7.26 20.57 6.73
N GLN A 29 8.28 19.85 7.20
CA GLN A 29 8.11 18.65 8.02
C GLN A 29 7.34 18.91 9.33
N GLN A 30 7.58 20.04 9.99
CA GLN A 30 6.89 20.41 11.23
C GLN A 30 5.37 20.60 11.03
N GLN A 31 4.93 21.05 9.86
CA GLN A 31 3.51 21.17 9.54
C GLN A 31 2.90 19.79 9.26
N ALA A 32 3.64 18.90 8.59
CA ALA A 32 3.21 17.53 8.35
C ALA A 32 3.05 16.72 9.65
N GLU A 33 3.96 16.93 10.61
CA GLU A 33 3.90 16.28 11.93
C GLU A 33 2.67 16.74 12.73
N LYS A 34 2.36 18.04 12.73
CA LYS A 34 1.14 18.58 13.37
C LYS A 34 -0.16 18.05 12.78
N LEU A 35 -0.16 17.67 11.50
CA LEU A 35 -1.32 17.09 10.82
C LEU A 35 -1.48 15.59 11.09
N THR A 36 -0.46 14.92 11.63
CA THR A 36 -0.49 13.48 11.98
C THR A 36 -1.60 13.11 12.95
N PRO A 37 -1.77 13.77 14.12
CA PRO A 37 -2.82 13.42 15.08
C PRO A 37 -4.23 13.65 14.50
N VAL A 38 -4.39 14.66 13.66
CA VAL A 38 -5.70 14.99 13.06
C VAL A 38 -6.09 13.94 12.03
N VAL A 39 -5.14 13.52 11.17
CA VAL A 39 -5.37 12.44 10.18
C VAL A 39 -5.64 11.11 10.88
N SER A 40 -4.97 10.81 11.99
CA SER A 40 -5.25 9.57 12.75
C SER A 40 -6.65 9.58 13.36
N GLN A 41 -7.07 10.69 13.95
CA GLN A 41 -8.41 10.83 14.52
C GLN A 41 -9.50 10.73 13.44
N LEU A 42 -9.31 11.41 12.30
CA LEU A 42 -10.23 11.30 11.16
C LEU A 42 -10.29 9.87 10.62
N LYS A 43 -9.16 9.17 10.52
CA LYS A 43 -9.13 7.75 10.13
C LYS A 43 -9.91 6.89 11.12
N THR A 44 -9.71 7.09 12.42
CA THR A 44 -10.44 6.37 13.47
C THR A 44 -11.94 6.64 13.41
N LEU A 45 -12.37 7.88 13.18
CA LEU A 45 -13.80 8.22 13.05
C LEU A 45 -14.41 7.60 11.79
N VAL A 46 -13.71 7.64 10.66
CA VAL A 46 -14.16 6.98 9.41
C VAL A 46 -14.22 5.46 9.58
N SER A 47 -13.29 4.86 10.32
CA SER A 47 -13.30 3.42 10.62
C SER A 47 -14.43 3.04 11.58
N GLN A 48 -14.65 3.80 12.66
CA GLN A 48 -15.77 3.57 13.60
C GLN A 48 -17.12 3.75 12.89
N GLN A 49 -17.22 4.70 11.96
CA GLN A 49 -18.43 4.89 11.18
C GLN A 49 -18.66 3.77 10.16
N HIS A 50 -17.60 3.20 9.57
CA HIS A 50 -17.69 1.97 8.77
C HIS A 50 -18.11 0.76 9.62
N GLU A 51 -17.68 0.66 10.88
CA GLU A 51 -18.13 -0.42 11.79
C GLU A 51 -19.62 -0.29 12.15
N THR A 52 -20.14 0.94 12.29
CA THR A 52 -21.59 1.16 12.47
C THR A 52 -22.42 0.89 11.21
N ILE A 53 -21.77 0.80 10.05
CA ILE A 53 -22.35 0.36 8.78
C ILE A 53 -21.66 -0.94 8.36
N ALA A 54 -21.60 -1.93 9.27
CA ALA A 54 -21.68 -3.32 8.85
C ALA A 54 -23.09 -3.57 8.29
N ALA A 55 -23.45 -2.85 7.21
CA ALA A 55 -24.54 -3.24 6.36
C ALA A 55 -24.11 -4.60 5.81
N GLN A 56 -24.82 -5.63 6.25
CA GLN A 56 -24.78 -6.93 5.61
C GLN A 56 -24.79 -6.66 4.10
N PRO A 57 -23.84 -7.21 3.34
CA PRO A 57 -23.90 -7.09 1.90
C PRO A 57 -25.32 -7.54 1.51
N SER A 58 -26.01 -6.76 0.70
CA SER A 58 -27.40 -7.03 0.31
C SER A 58 -27.50 -7.05 -1.20
N GLY A 59 -28.33 -7.94 -1.74
CA GLY A 59 -28.39 -8.23 -3.18
C GLY A 59 -27.26 -9.13 -3.65
N ILE A 60 -26.84 -9.00 -4.91
CA ILE A 60 -25.87 -9.89 -5.57
C ILE A 60 -24.50 -9.92 -4.85
N LEU A 61 -24.11 -8.83 -4.18
CA LEU A 61 -22.88 -8.74 -3.39
C LEU A 61 -22.96 -9.51 -2.06
N ALA A 62 -24.16 -9.86 -1.61
CA ALA A 62 -24.43 -10.70 -0.43
C ALA A 62 -24.33 -12.19 -0.72
N GLN A 63 -24.40 -12.54 -2.01
CA GLN A 63 -24.49 -13.92 -2.43
C GLN A 63 -23.20 -14.63 -2.02
N ASP A 64 -23.36 -15.80 -1.41
CA ASP A 64 -22.25 -16.60 -0.88
C ASP A 64 -21.19 -16.85 -1.96
N ASP A 65 -21.61 -17.08 -3.20
CA ASP A 65 -20.74 -17.26 -4.37
C ASP A 65 -19.83 -16.04 -4.63
N PHE A 66 -20.35 -14.82 -4.46
CA PHE A 66 -19.56 -13.60 -4.66
C PHE A 66 -18.55 -13.39 -3.53
N GLN A 67 -18.95 -13.69 -2.29
CA GLN A 67 -18.07 -13.59 -1.13
C GLN A 67 -16.96 -14.65 -1.17
N ASP A 68 -17.26 -15.85 -1.68
CA ASP A 68 -16.27 -16.91 -1.90
C ASP A 68 -15.25 -16.50 -2.96
N LEU A 69 -15.69 -15.97 -4.10
CA LEU A 69 -14.79 -15.46 -5.14
C LEU A 69 -13.92 -14.29 -4.64
N LEU A 70 -14.51 -13.36 -3.87
CA LEU A 70 -13.77 -12.25 -3.27
C LEU A 70 -12.75 -12.73 -2.22
N SER A 71 -13.10 -13.76 -1.45
CA SER A 71 -12.20 -14.36 -0.46
C SER A 71 -11.03 -15.08 -1.12
N VAL A 72 -11.27 -15.75 -2.25
CA VAL A 72 -10.21 -16.35 -3.07
C VAL A 72 -9.28 -15.28 -3.64
N GLU A 73 -9.81 -14.18 -4.18
CA GLU A 73 -9.01 -13.05 -4.68
C GLU A 73 -8.16 -12.39 -3.58
N LYS A 74 -8.75 -12.14 -2.41
CA LYS A 74 -8.01 -11.57 -1.26
C LYS A 74 -6.91 -12.51 -0.78
N LYS A 75 -7.14 -13.82 -0.83
CA LYS A 75 -6.17 -14.83 -0.43
C LYS A 75 -5.02 -14.97 -1.45
N THR A 76 -5.30 -14.89 -2.75
CA THR A 76 -4.26 -14.88 -3.79
C THR A 76 -3.42 -13.60 -3.77
N GLY A 77 -4.00 -12.45 -3.42
CA GLY A 77 -3.26 -11.19 -3.24
C GLY A 77 -2.25 -11.19 -2.09
N SER A 78 -2.54 -11.92 -1.00
CA SER A 78 -1.62 -12.04 0.14
C SER A 78 -0.46 -13.00 -0.13
N ASP A 79 -0.70 -14.08 -0.88
CA ASP A 79 0.33 -15.06 -1.26
C ASP A 79 1.30 -14.48 -2.31
N SER A 80 0.76 -13.69 -3.24
CA SER A 80 1.56 -12.96 -4.24
C SER A 80 2.53 -11.96 -3.62
N LEU A 81 2.18 -11.39 -2.46
CA LEU A 81 3.05 -10.44 -1.74
C LEU A 81 4.21 -11.13 -1.01
N ALA A 82 3.98 -12.36 -0.52
CA ALA A 82 5.02 -13.20 0.05
C ALA A 82 5.99 -13.67 -1.03
N ASP A 83 5.45 -14.17 -2.15
CA ASP A 83 6.23 -14.60 -3.31
C ASP A 83 7.04 -13.43 -3.93
N ALA A 84 6.46 -12.22 -3.98
CA ALA A 84 7.18 -11.03 -4.43
C ALA A 84 8.37 -10.67 -3.51
N ARG A 85 8.25 -10.85 -2.19
CA ARG A 85 9.35 -10.59 -1.26
C ARG A 85 10.46 -11.62 -1.39
N ASP A 86 10.10 -12.90 -1.50
CA ASP A 86 11.06 -13.99 -1.66
C ASP A 86 11.82 -13.86 -2.99
N ARG A 87 11.11 -13.55 -4.08
CA ARG A 87 11.72 -13.21 -5.38
C ARG A 87 12.68 -12.03 -5.29
N ASN A 88 12.31 -10.96 -4.57
CA ASN A 88 13.18 -9.80 -4.38
C ASN A 88 14.45 -10.15 -3.61
N GLN A 89 14.36 -11.03 -2.61
CA GLN A 89 15.51 -11.53 -1.87
C GLN A 89 16.45 -12.38 -2.74
N VAL A 90 15.90 -13.19 -3.65
CA VAL A 90 16.68 -13.94 -4.64
C VAL A 90 17.41 -12.98 -5.58
N ILE A 91 16.71 -12.00 -6.16
CA ILE A 91 17.29 -10.96 -7.04
C ILE A 91 18.46 -10.24 -6.34
N LEU A 92 18.29 -9.90 -5.07
CA LEU A 92 19.33 -9.27 -4.26
C LEU A 92 20.54 -10.16 -4.04
N SER A 93 20.33 -11.45 -3.80
CA SER A 93 21.40 -12.43 -3.60
C SER A 93 22.18 -12.69 -4.90
N MET A 94 21.50 -12.65 -6.05
CA MET A 94 22.15 -12.77 -7.36
C MET A 94 22.96 -11.53 -7.71
N ALA A 95 22.41 -10.34 -7.41
CA ALA A 95 23.11 -9.08 -7.61
C ALA A 95 24.34 -8.95 -6.71
N SER A 96 24.25 -9.37 -5.44
CA SER A 96 25.40 -9.40 -4.52
C SER A 96 26.44 -10.45 -4.91
N GLY A 97 26.03 -11.53 -5.55
CA GLY A 97 26.90 -12.52 -6.19
C GLY A 97 27.61 -12.04 -7.47
N GLY A 98 27.42 -10.78 -7.88
CA GLY A 98 28.07 -10.18 -9.05
C GLY A 98 27.38 -10.49 -10.39
N MET A 99 26.16 -11.03 -10.36
CA MET A 99 25.39 -11.26 -11.59
C MET A 99 24.88 -9.94 -12.17
N ASN A 100 24.94 -9.81 -13.49
CA ASN A 100 24.49 -8.60 -14.18
C ASN A 100 22.96 -8.49 -14.20
N ASP A 101 22.45 -7.25 -14.22
CA ASP A 101 21.01 -6.95 -14.18
C ASP A 101 20.24 -7.60 -15.34
N VAL A 102 20.85 -7.67 -16.53
CA VAL A 102 20.28 -8.35 -17.71
C VAL A 102 20.15 -9.85 -17.51
N ASP A 103 21.13 -10.49 -16.86
CA ASP A 103 21.12 -11.94 -16.66
C ASP A 103 20.15 -12.34 -15.56
N ILE A 104 20.04 -11.52 -14.50
CA ILE A 104 19.01 -11.67 -13.47
C ILE A 104 17.62 -11.52 -14.08
N ALA A 105 17.40 -10.51 -14.93
CA ALA A 105 16.13 -10.29 -15.62
C ALA A 105 15.71 -11.50 -16.46
N ARG A 106 16.64 -12.11 -17.19
CA ARG A 106 16.40 -13.35 -17.96
C ARG A 106 16.06 -14.53 -17.05
N GLN A 107 16.82 -14.71 -15.97
CA GLN A 107 16.62 -15.83 -15.05
C GLN A 107 15.28 -15.74 -14.29
N MET A 108 14.86 -14.52 -13.93
CA MET A 108 13.65 -14.26 -13.16
C MET A 108 12.40 -14.01 -14.02
N GLY A 109 12.55 -13.97 -15.35
CA GLY A 109 11.44 -13.69 -16.27
C GLY A 109 10.83 -12.30 -16.06
N MET A 110 11.61 -11.34 -15.56
CA MET A 110 11.14 -10.00 -15.20
C MET A 110 11.87 -8.92 -16.02
N PRO A 111 11.27 -7.74 -16.23
CA PRO A 111 11.91 -6.66 -16.98
C PRO A 111 13.15 -6.13 -16.24
N ARG A 112 14.19 -5.76 -17.00
CA ARG A 112 15.44 -5.22 -16.48
C ARG A 112 15.23 -4.02 -15.54
N ASP A 113 14.28 -3.15 -15.87
CA ASP A 113 13.99 -1.96 -15.08
C ASP A 113 13.45 -2.30 -13.68
N GLU A 114 12.69 -3.38 -13.56
CA GLU A 114 12.16 -3.85 -12.28
C GLU A 114 13.28 -4.46 -11.41
N VAL A 115 14.20 -5.24 -12.01
CA VAL A 115 15.41 -5.72 -11.32
C VAL A 115 16.21 -4.55 -10.76
N ARG A 116 16.45 -3.54 -11.60
CA ARG A 116 17.22 -2.35 -11.22
C ARG A 116 16.52 -1.57 -10.10
N MET A 117 15.18 -1.48 -10.15
CA MET A 117 14.38 -0.85 -9.10
C MET A 117 14.53 -1.59 -7.76
N VAL A 118 14.44 -2.93 -7.75
CA VAL A 118 14.59 -3.75 -6.54
C VAL A 118 15.97 -3.56 -5.90
N ILE A 119 17.03 -3.62 -6.70
CA ILE A 119 18.40 -3.41 -6.23
C ILE A 119 18.58 -2.00 -5.65
N ASN A 120 18.07 -0.97 -6.33
CA ASN A 120 18.14 0.41 -5.86
C ASN A 120 17.34 0.64 -4.58
N LEU A 121 16.16 0.01 -4.46
CA LEU A 121 15.31 0.11 -3.28
C LEU A 121 15.99 -0.52 -2.05
N ALA A 122 16.63 -1.68 -2.22
CA ALA A 122 17.38 -2.32 -1.14
C ALA A 122 18.62 -1.53 -0.69
N ASN A 123 19.34 -0.92 -1.64
CA ASN A 123 20.47 -0.04 -1.35
C ASN A 123 20.03 1.25 -0.64
N THR A 124 18.85 1.77 -0.98
CA THR A 124 18.28 2.97 -0.34
C THR A 124 17.78 2.65 1.07
N GLY A 125 17.18 1.46 1.28
CA GLY A 125 16.77 0.99 2.60
C GLY A 125 17.94 0.77 3.57
N SER A 126 19.08 0.27 3.07
CA SER A 126 20.29 0.05 3.88
C SER A 126 20.97 1.33 4.35
N ARG A 127 20.68 2.50 3.73
CA ARG A 127 21.25 3.80 4.11
C ARG A 127 20.49 4.56 5.20
N ARG A 128 19.41 3.99 5.76
CA ARG A 128 18.58 4.64 6.79
C ARG A 128 18.87 4.20 8.24
N ILE A 129 19.95 3.48 8.48
CA ILE A 129 20.37 3.03 9.82
C ILE A 129 21.81 3.48 10.08
N ILE A 130 22.05 4.80 10.16
CA ILE A 130 23.19 5.40 10.87
C ILE A 130 22.74 6.75 11.43
#